data_AF-A0A0F9BN91-F1
#
_entry.id   AF-A0A0F9BN91-F1
#
_cell.length_a   1.000
_cell.length_b   1.000
_cell.length_c   1.000
_cell.angle_alpha   90.00
_cell.angle_beta   90.00
_cell.angle_gamma   90.00
#
_symmetry.space_group_name_H-M   'P 1'
#
loop_
_entity.id
_entity.type
_entity.pdbx_description
1 polymer ?
#
loop_
_entity_poly.entity_id
_entity_poly.type
_entity_poly.pdbx_seq_one_letter_code
_entity_poly.pdbx_strand_id
1 'polypeptide(L)' 'VDPPYSLLESWTWPTAVDVMFGPIGRRLAEGGTVILRCRRNFSLPDTLGPLCVCQRRDYGTMSLVFLTLPDSGT' A
#
# COMPACT_ATOMS: atom_id res chain seq x y z
N VAL A 1 2.18 -7.38 0.67
CA VAL A 1 3.26 -6.98 -0.23
C VAL A 1 4.50 -6.76 0.59
N ASP A 2 5.54 -7.54 0.32
CA ASP A 2 6.77 -7.52 1.10
C ASP A 2 8.00 -7.46 0.18
N PRO A 3 8.29 -6.28 -0.40
CA PRO A 3 9.48 -6.09 -1.20
C PRO A 3 10.71 -5.93 -0.28
N PRO A 4 11.91 -6.30 -0.74
CA PRO A 4 13.15 -5.82 -0.12
C PRO A 4 13.12 -4.30 -0.02
N TYR A 5 13.59 -3.74 1.11
CA TYR A 5 13.55 -2.29 1.32
C TYR A 5 14.29 -1.49 0.24
N SER A 6 15.42 -2.00 -0.24
CA SER A 6 16.17 -1.38 -1.34
C SER A 6 15.39 -1.33 -2.65
N LEU A 7 14.52 -2.31 -2.90
CA LEU A 7 13.64 -2.31 -4.07
C LEU A 7 12.50 -1.31 -3.89
N LEU A 8 11.92 -1.22 -2.69
CA LEU A 8 10.85 -0.28 -2.41
C LEU A 8 11.31 1.18 -2.56
N GLU A 9 12.54 1.49 -2.13
CA GLU A 9 13.15 2.82 -2.26
C GLU A 9 13.34 3.27 -3.71
N SER A 10 13.42 2.34 -4.68
CA SER A 10 13.55 2.66 -6.10
C SER A 10 12.21 2.75 -6.84
N TRP A 11 11.09 2.54 -6.16
CA TRP A 11 9.78 2.62 -6.79
C TRP A 11 9.43 4.04 -7.17
N THR A 12 8.93 4.19 -8.39
CA THR A 12 8.07 5.32 -8.72
C THR A 12 6.63 4.89 -8.49
N TRP A 13 5.89 5.68 -7.71
CA TRP A 13 4.51 5.33 -7.35
C TRP A 13 3.58 5.12 -8.54
N PRO A 14 3.63 5.93 -9.63
CA PRO A 14 2.82 5.66 -10.82
C PRO A 14 3.05 4.25 -11.39
N THR A 15 4.33 3.85 -11.54
CA THR A 15 4.67 2.51 -12.05
C THR A 15 4.20 1.43 -11.09
N ALA A 16 4.44 1.58 -9.78
CA ALA A 16 3.99 0.62 -8.78
C ALA A 16 2.46 0.46 -8.76
N VAL A 17 1.72 1.55 -8.97
CA VAL A 17 0.28 1.53 -9.13
C VAL A 17 -0.13 0.76 -10.38
N ASP A 18 0.46 1.05 -11.54
CA ASP A 18 0.09 0.39 -12.80
C ASP A 18 0.35 -1.12 -12.78
N VAL A 19 1.52 -1.52 -12.26
CA VAL A 19 1.97 -2.91 -12.34
C VAL A 19 1.48 -3.79 -11.18
N MET A 20 1.19 -3.20 -10.02
CA MET A 20 0.92 -3.97 -8.80
C MET A 20 -0.35 -3.53 -8.08
N PHE A 21 -0.40 -2.31 -7.55
CA PHE A 21 -1.49 -1.91 -6.64
C PHE A 21 -2.83 -1.73 -7.36
N GLY A 22 -2.83 -1.22 -8.60
CA GLY A 22 -4.01 -1.09 -9.43
C GLY A 22 -4.65 -2.45 -9.77
N PRO A 23 -3.90 -3.42 -10.34
CA PRO A 23 -4.41 -4.77 -10.58
C PRO A 23 -4.89 -5.50 -9.32
N ILE A 24 -4.22 -5.32 -8.19
CA ILE A 24 -4.64 -5.89 -6.89
C ILE A 24 -5.96 -5.25 -6.45
N GLY A 25 -6.04 -3.93 -6.40
CA GLY A 25 -7.23 -3.24 -5.93
C GLY A 25 -8.47 -3.52 -6.79
N ARG A 26 -8.31 -3.67 -8.12
CA ARG A 26 -9.41 -4.08 -9.02
C ARG A 26 -9.96 -5.49 -8.76
N ARG A 27 -9.21 -6.34 -8.06
CA ARG A 27 -9.59 -7.73 -7.74
C ARG A 27 -9.80 -7.94 -6.24
N LEU A 28 -9.61 -6.90 -5.44
CA LEU A 28 -9.74 -6.98 -4.01
C LEU A 28 -11.22 -7.13 -3.67
N ALA A 29 -11.56 -8.12 -2.85
CA ALA A 29 -12.92 -8.28 -2.35
C ALA A 29 -13.32 -7.08 -1.47
N GLU A 30 -14.61 -6.88 -1.30
CA GLU A 30 -15.14 -5.93 -0.32
C GLU A 30 -14.60 -6.25 1.09
N GLY A 31 -14.16 -5.22 1.81
CA GLY A 31 -13.48 -5.38 3.11
C GLY A 31 -12.06 -5.96 3.03
N GLY A 32 -11.55 -6.30 1.83
CA GLY A 32 -10.21 -6.79 1.64
C GLY A 32 -9.15 -5.74 2.00
N THR A 33 -8.01 -6.21 2.51
CA THR A 33 -6.90 -5.34 2.93
C THR A 33 -5.60 -5.79 2.27
N VAL A 34 -4.85 -4.81 1.75
CA VAL A 34 -3.48 -4.97 1.27
C VAL A 34 -2.55 -4.39 2.33
N ILE A 35 -1.55 -5.17 2.74
CA ILE A 35 -0.55 -4.69 3.70
C ILE A 35 0.79 -4.55 2.97
N LEU A 36 1.38 -3.36 2.99
CA LEU A 36 2.73 -3.10 2.50
C LEU A 36 3.70 -3.04 3.69
N ARG A 37 4.74 -3.88 3.66
CA ARG A 37 5.87 -3.79 4.58
C ARG A 37 6.91 -2.82 4.03
N CYS A 38 7.33 -1.85 4.83
CA CYS A 38 8.34 -0.87 4.45
C CYS A 38 9.23 -0.48 5.64
N ARG A 39 10.28 0.30 5.38
CA ARG A 39 11.03 0.97 6.44
C ARG A 39 10.13 1.93 7.20
N ARG A 40 10.44 2.12 8.48
CA ARG A 40 9.75 3.11 9.29
C ARG A 40 9.87 4.50 8.67
N ASN A 41 8.80 5.27 8.74
CA ASN A 41 8.69 6.63 8.17
C ASN A 41 8.90 6.70 6.66
N PHE A 42 8.77 5.58 5.93
CA PHE A 42 8.82 5.60 4.48
C PHE A 42 7.68 6.46 3.93
N SER A 43 8.04 7.40 3.05
CA SER A 43 7.08 8.31 2.42
C SER A 43 6.32 7.56 1.33
N LEU A 44 5.00 7.56 1.43
CA LEU A 44 4.10 6.89 0.50
C LEU A 44 2.87 7.79 0.31
N PRO A 45 2.32 7.91 -0.92
CA PRO A 45 1.10 8.65 -1.18
C PRO A 45 -0.09 8.09 -0.39
N ASP A 46 -1.03 8.96 0.00
CA ASP A 46 -2.25 8.53 0.69
C ASP A 46 -3.12 7.58 -0.14
N THR A 47 -2.92 7.56 -1.46
CA THR A 47 -3.60 6.68 -2.39
C THR A 47 -2.63 5.96 -3.33
N LEU A 48 -2.87 4.67 -3.56
CA LEU A 48 -2.16 3.84 -4.53
C LEU A 48 -3.17 3.21 -5.50
N GLY A 49 -3.51 3.95 -6.55
CA GLY A 49 -4.55 3.56 -7.50
C GLY A 49 -5.92 3.59 -6.80
N PRO A 50 -6.71 2.48 -6.81
CA PRO A 50 -8.00 2.42 -6.15
C PRO A 50 -7.89 2.23 -4.62
N LEU A 51 -6.68 2.05 -4.07
CA LEU A 51 -6.46 1.78 -2.66
C LEU A 51 -6.12 3.07 -1.91
N CYS A 52 -6.63 3.22 -0.70
CA CYS A 52 -6.33 4.32 0.22
C CYS A 52 -5.57 3.80 1.44
N VAL A 53 -4.65 4.60 1.97
CA VAL A 53 -3.99 4.31 3.24
C VAL A 53 -4.97 4.57 4.38
N CYS A 54 -5.24 3.55 5.19
CA CYS A 54 -6.20 3.65 6.30
C CYS A 54 -5.51 3.52 7.66
N GLN A 55 -4.39 2.78 7.72
CA GLN A 55 -3.66 2.58 8.96
C GLN A 55 -2.17 2.41 8.70
N ARG A 56 -1.35 2.86 9.66
CA ARG A 56 0.07 2.54 9.75
C ARG A 56 0.38 1.99 11.13
N ARG A 57 1.19 0.93 11.20
CA ARG A 57 1.72 0.37 12.45
C ARG A 57 3.23 0.25 12.36
N ASP A 58 3.93 0.69 13.40
CA ASP A 58 5.38 0.69 13.45
C ASP A 58 5.93 -0.37 14.38
N TYR A 59 7.04 -1.00 13.98
CA TYR A 59 7.74 -2.04 14.72
C TYR A 59 9.24 -1.85 14.55
N GLY A 60 9.92 -1.26 15.54
CA GLY A 60 11.35 -0.97 15.45
C GLY A 60 11.68 -0.08 14.25
N THR A 61 12.37 -0.62 13.25
CA THR A 61 12.76 0.05 11.99
C THR A 61 11.83 -0.25 10.82
N MET A 62 10.72 -0.95 11.06
CA MET A 62 9.72 -1.37 10.07
C MET A 62 8.39 -0.64 10.28
N SER A 63 7.65 -0.41 9.21
CA SER A 63 6.22 -0.07 9.23
C SER A 63 5.41 -1.08 8.40
N LEU A 64 4.18 -1.35 8.85
CA LEU A 64 3.12 -1.98 8.06
C LEU A 64 2.11 -0.89 7.68
N VAL A 65 1.93 -0.67 6.39
CA VAL A 65 0.94 0.26 5.84
C VAL A 65 -0.23 -0.56 5.32
N PHE A 66 -1.43 -0.30 5.85
CA PHE A 66 -2.66 -0.98 5.51
C PHE A 66 -3.41 -0.13 4.50
N LEU A 67 -3.71 -0.75 3.35
CA LEU A 67 -4.46 -0.13 2.27
C LEU A 67 -5.73 -0.92 1.97
N THR A 68 -6.85 -0.23 1.85
CA THR A 68 -8.15 -0.82 1.52
C THR A 68 -8.77 -0.07 0.35
N LEU A 69 -9.84 -0.62 -0.21
CA LEU A 69 -10.72 0.20 -1.05
C LEU A 69 -11.35 1.30 -0.17
N PRO A 70 -11.63 2.49 -0.71
CA PRO A 70 -12.39 3.50 0.02
C PRO A 70 -13.75 2.93 0.41
N ASP A 71 -14.19 3.22 1.64
CA ASP A 71 -15.53 2.84 2.08
C ASP A 71 -16.53 3.44 1.09
N SER A 72 -17.25 2.56 0.39
CA SER A 72 -18.41 2.96 -0.40
C SER A 72 -19.50 3.25 0.62
N GLY A 73 -19.54 4.48 1.14
CA GLY A 73 -20.53 4.88 2.13
C GLY A 73 -21.94 4.52 1.64
N THR A 74 -22.51 3.46 2.21
CA THR A 74 -23.95 3.18 2.23
C THR A 74 -24.57 3.81 3.46
#